data_AF-A0A8W8LQX4-F1
#
_entry.id   AF-A0A8W8LQX4-F1
#
_cell.length_a   1.000
_cell.length_b   1.000
_cell.length_c   1.000
_cell.angle_alpha   90.00
_cell.angle_beta   90.00
_cell.angle_gamma   90.00
#
_symmetry.space_group_name_H-M   'P 1'
#
loop_
_entity.id
_entity.type
_entity.pdbx_description
1 polymer ?
#
loop_
_entity_poly.entity_id
_entity_poly.type
_entity_poly.pdbx_seq_one_letter_code
_entity_poly.pdbx_strand_id
1 'polypeptide(L)'
;VGQKYLYLTASTTKHDFTVRKSLFVGNYEQDFSNSADKIYDGVVNEHRVFNKALFDSAIDNFEYDRKKTQNFMLGVTKVLMFGATLELAYYHLKYPSQESYYRHQWQVKFEKFRQKMIATDHKLETQYGHQLSIDVDRYVINHAHSSNSDITNHLFDVINDKYYWRNWMVMVADHSTDPAKYAVHTCGGVTNNAHGKNVVVASVPKNKAHLTSIQQSHILHTKSYETRHRHGGKRREIQKRYYTISIHADVVLSHMTKSCDTYGSVGVVHKDLHPGWRSPSDHTFHRYDGHYYNLYAFG
;
A
#
# COMPACT_ATOMS: atom_id res chain seq x y z
N VAL A 1 -34.39 -15.22 -11.49
CA VAL A 1 -35.27 -14.79 -10.37
C VAL A 1 -35.45 -13.27 -10.25
N GLY A 2 -34.40 -12.44 -10.24
CA GLY A 2 -34.53 -10.96 -10.10
C GLY A 2 -35.53 -10.28 -11.03
N GLN A 3 -35.47 -10.58 -12.32
CA GLN A 3 -36.41 -10.04 -13.30
C GLN A 3 -37.87 -10.45 -13.00
N LYS A 4 -38.09 -11.65 -12.47
CA LYS A 4 -39.42 -12.13 -12.07
C LYS A 4 -39.95 -11.37 -10.85
N TYR A 5 -39.07 -11.00 -9.91
CA TYR A 5 -39.44 -10.13 -8.80
C TYR A 5 -39.82 -8.72 -9.28
N LEU A 6 -39.04 -8.13 -10.20
CA LEU A 6 -39.38 -6.82 -10.80
C LEU A 6 -40.73 -6.85 -11.54
N TYR A 7 -41.02 -7.93 -12.27
CA TYR A 7 -42.33 -8.10 -12.88
C TYR A 7 -43.43 -8.25 -11.83
N LEU A 8 -43.19 -8.99 -10.75
CA LEU A 8 -44.16 -9.12 -9.67
C LEU A 8 -44.51 -7.76 -9.05
N THR A 9 -43.51 -6.92 -8.73
CA THR A 9 -43.74 -5.60 -8.14
C THR A 9 -44.41 -4.61 -9.09
N ALA A 10 -44.30 -4.84 -10.40
CA ALA A 10 -44.97 -4.04 -11.44
C ALA A 10 -46.40 -4.53 -11.78
N SER A 11 -47.00 -5.42 -11.00
CA SER A 11 -48.35 -5.93 -11.25
C SER A 11 -49.40 -4.84 -11.01
N THR A 12 -50.27 -4.60 -11.99
CA THR A 12 -51.36 -3.61 -11.88
C THR A 12 -52.71 -4.23 -11.53
N THR A 13 -52.85 -5.55 -11.69
CA THR A 13 -54.07 -6.30 -11.34
C THR A 13 -53.80 -7.41 -10.32
N LYS A 14 -54.84 -7.80 -9.58
CA LYS A 14 -54.78 -8.91 -8.62
C LYS A 14 -54.47 -10.25 -9.30
N HIS A 15 -55.01 -10.46 -10.50
CA HIS A 15 -54.75 -11.66 -11.29
C HIS A 15 -53.27 -11.74 -11.69
N ASP A 16 -52.72 -10.66 -12.26
CA ASP A 16 -51.31 -10.59 -12.66
C ASP A 16 -50.37 -10.81 -11.48
N PHE A 17 -50.68 -10.19 -10.34
CA PHE A 17 -49.92 -10.38 -9.11
C PHE A 17 -49.88 -11.86 -8.70
N THR A 18 -51.02 -12.55 -8.78
CA THR A 18 -51.13 -13.96 -8.36
C THR A 18 -50.30 -14.88 -9.27
N VAL A 19 -50.40 -14.68 -10.60
CA VAL A 19 -49.63 -15.46 -11.57
C VAL A 19 -48.13 -15.20 -11.42
N ARG A 20 -47.72 -13.93 -11.33
CA ARG A 20 -46.31 -13.55 -11.20
C ARG A 20 -45.72 -13.99 -9.85
N LYS A 21 -46.53 -14.01 -8.78
CA LYS A 21 -46.13 -14.53 -7.47
C LYS A 21 -45.79 -16.02 -7.57
N SER A 22 -46.65 -16.82 -8.19
CA SER A 22 -46.41 -18.26 -8.38
C SER A 22 -45.12 -18.50 -9.19
N LEU A 23 -44.92 -17.74 -10.27
CA LEU A 23 -43.68 -17.82 -11.07
C LEU A 23 -42.44 -17.45 -10.24
N PHE A 24 -42.47 -16.36 -9.49
CA PHE A 24 -41.34 -15.95 -8.65
C PHE A 24 -40.99 -17.03 -7.62
N VAL A 25 -42.00 -17.53 -6.90
CA VAL A 25 -41.84 -18.56 -5.85
C VAL A 25 -41.25 -19.84 -6.43
N GLY A 26 -41.81 -20.35 -7.53
CA GLY A 26 -41.30 -21.58 -8.16
C GLY A 26 -39.87 -21.44 -8.66
N ASN A 27 -39.52 -20.31 -9.29
CA ASN A 27 -38.14 -20.06 -9.75
C ASN A 27 -37.16 -19.91 -8.57
N TYR A 28 -37.58 -19.31 -7.45
CA TYR A 28 -36.72 -19.19 -6.27
C TYR A 28 -36.37 -20.57 -5.70
N GLU A 29 -37.38 -21.42 -5.51
CA GLU A 29 -37.21 -22.77 -4.96
C GLU A 29 -36.32 -23.65 -5.83
N GLN A 30 -36.49 -23.58 -7.15
CA GLN A 30 -35.75 -24.41 -8.09
C GLN A 30 -34.28 -23.98 -8.25
N ASP A 31 -34.04 -22.67 -8.40
CA ASP A 31 -32.76 -22.19 -8.91
C ASP A 31 -31.94 -21.38 -7.89
N PHE A 32 -32.57 -20.81 -6.86
CA PHE A 32 -31.93 -19.81 -5.99
C PHE A 32 -31.90 -20.18 -4.51
N SER A 33 -32.59 -21.23 -4.09
CA SER A 33 -32.62 -21.69 -2.71
C SER A 33 -31.20 -21.84 -2.12
N ASN A 34 -30.98 -21.28 -0.94
CA ASN A 34 -29.71 -21.27 -0.19
C ASN A 34 -28.52 -20.60 -0.91
N SER A 35 -28.72 -19.89 -2.02
CA SER A 35 -27.61 -19.29 -2.78
C SER A 35 -26.91 -18.17 -2.01
N ALA A 36 -27.68 -17.34 -1.31
CA ALA A 36 -27.14 -16.27 -0.48
C ALA A 36 -26.34 -16.82 0.70
N ASP A 37 -26.81 -17.91 1.31
CA ASP A 37 -26.10 -18.59 2.41
C ASP A 37 -24.76 -19.17 1.98
N LYS A 38 -24.68 -19.77 0.79
CA LYS A 38 -23.40 -20.24 0.24
C LYS A 38 -22.40 -19.11 0.04
N ILE A 39 -22.85 -17.92 -0.36
CA ILE A 39 -21.99 -16.74 -0.51
C ILE A 39 -21.52 -16.24 0.85
N TYR A 40 -22.43 -16.12 1.81
CA TYR A 40 -22.11 -15.75 3.19
C TYR A 40 -21.08 -16.71 3.80
N ASP A 41 -21.34 -18.01 3.69
CA ASP A 41 -20.44 -19.06 4.17
C ASP A 41 -19.10 -19.05 3.43
N GLY A 42 -19.07 -18.71 2.14
CA GLY A 42 -17.81 -18.54 1.42
C GLY A 42 -16.93 -17.43 1.98
N VAL A 43 -17.53 -16.37 2.53
CA VAL A 43 -16.79 -15.24 3.10
C VAL A 43 -16.40 -15.48 4.55
N VAL A 44 -17.35 -15.88 5.40
CA VAL A 44 -17.10 -16.06 6.83
C VAL A 44 -16.37 -17.39 7.08
N ASN A 45 -16.61 -18.39 6.22
CA ASN A 45 -16.01 -19.72 6.23
C ASN A 45 -16.20 -20.50 7.54
N GLU A 46 -17.29 -20.24 8.27
CA GLU A 46 -17.65 -20.95 9.51
C GLU A 46 -17.82 -22.46 9.25
N HIS A 47 -18.46 -22.82 8.14
CA HIS A 47 -18.70 -24.22 7.77
C HIS A 47 -17.59 -24.87 6.94
N ARG A 48 -16.47 -24.16 6.70
CA ARG A 48 -15.33 -24.64 5.89
C ARG A 48 -15.74 -25.20 4.51
N VAL A 49 -16.76 -24.59 3.89
CA VAL A 49 -17.23 -24.97 2.54
C VAL A 49 -16.10 -24.83 1.52
N PHE A 50 -15.15 -23.93 1.78
CA PHE A 50 -13.94 -23.75 0.99
C PHE A 50 -12.70 -23.96 1.85
N ASN A 51 -11.65 -24.51 1.23
CA ASN A 51 -10.33 -24.69 1.86
C ASN A 51 -9.73 -23.36 2.34
N LYS A 52 -10.12 -22.24 1.70
CA LYS A 52 -9.72 -20.88 2.06
C LYS A 52 -10.91 -19.93 1.87
N ALA A 53 -11.12 -19.06 2.84
CA ALA A 53 -12.20 -18.06 2.77
C ALA A 53 -12.05 -17.17 1.54
N LEU A 54 -13.16 -16.79 0.93
CA LEU A 54 -13.19 -16.09 -0.35
C LEU A 54 -12.36 -14.78 -0.34
N PHE A 55 -12.45 -14.00 0.75
CA PHE A 55 -11.66 -12.78 0.89
C PHE A 55 -10.18 -13.03 1.08
N ASP A 56 -9.81 -14.09 1.82
CA ASP A 56 -8.41 -14.45 1.97
C ASP A 56 -7.82 -14.94 0.63
N SER A 57 -8.60 -15.66 -0.18
CA SER A 57 -8.20 -16.05 -1.54
C SER A 57 -8.05 -14.82 -2.45
N ALA A 58 -8.91 -13.82 -2.31
CA ALA A 58 -8.80 -12.57 -3.07
C ALA A 58 -7.52 -11.80 -2.72
N ILE A 59 -7.14 -11.74 -1.43
CA ILE A 59 -5.87 -11.12 -1.01
C ILE A 59 -4.69 -11.73 -1.75
N ASP A 60 -4.58 -13.06 -1.80
CA ASP A 60 -3.49 -13.74 -2.49
C ASP A 60 -3.48 -13.43 -4.00
N ASN A 61 -4.65 -13.56 -4.65
CA ASN A 61 -4.78 -13.38 -6.10
C ASN A 61 -4.52 -11.93 -6.54
N PHE A 62 -4.84 -10.97 -5.67
CA PHE A 62 -4.55 -9.55 -5.92
C PHE A 62 -3.22 -9.11 -5.31
N GLU A 63 -2.40 -10.04 -4.82
CA GLU A 63 -1.08 -9.77 -4.28
C GLU A 63 -1.09 -8.70 -3.19
N TYR A 64 -2.07 -8.75 -2.28
CA TYR A 64 -2.27 -7.77 -1.21
C TYR A 64 -2.56 -6.33 -1.70
N ASP A 65 -3.05 -6.16 -2.92
CA ASP A 65 -3.60 -4.88 -3.39
C ASP A 65 -4.92 -4.56 -2.66
N ARG A 66 -4.86 -3.57 -1.76
CA ARG A 66 -5.99 -3.18 -0.91
C ARG A 66 -7.18 -2.70 -1.72
N LYS A 67 -6.94 -1.87 -2.75
CA LYS A 67 -7.99 -1.26 -3.57
C LYS A 67 -8.72 -2.33 -4.39
N LYS A 68 -8.00 -3.26 -5.01
CA LYS A 68 -8.60 -4.40 -5.72
C LYS A 68 -9.39 -5.30 -4.78
N THR A 69 -8.84 -5.59 -3.60
CA THR A 69 -9.53 -6.43 -2.62
C THR A 69 -10.79 -5.75 -2.08
N GLN A 70 -10.76 -4.46 -1.76
CA GLN A 70 -11.94 -3.69 -1.36
C GLN A 70 -13.03 -3.70 -2.43
N ASN A 71 -12.66 -3.46 -3.70
CA ASN A 71 -13.60 -3.51 -4.82
C ASN A 71 -14.25 -4.89 -4.95
N PHE A 72 -13.47 -5.96 -4.79
CA PHE A 72 -13.97 -7.32 -4.79
C PHE A 72 -14.93 -7.57 -3.61
N MET A 73 -14.56 -7.18 -2.38
CA MET A 73 -15.43 -7.31 -1.21
C MET A 73 -16.77 -6.57 -1.42
N LEU A 74 -16.74 -5.34 -1.95
CA LEU A 74 -17.94 -4.58 -2.30
C LEU A 74 -18.79 -5.28 -3.36
N GLY A 75 -18.17 -5.91 -4.36
CA GLY A 75 -18.85 -6.75 -5.34
C GLY A 75 -19.60 -7.90 -4.67
N VAL A 76 -18.93 -8.64 -3.78
CA VAL A 76 -19.55 -9.75 -3.03
C VAL A 76 -20.68 -9.24 -2.13
N THR A 77 -20.53 -8.09 -1.46
CA THR A 77 -21.59 -7.46 -0.66
C THR A 77 -22.85 -7.23 -1.49
N LYS A 78 -22.71 -6.68 -2.70
CA LYS A 78 -23.86 -6.41 -3.59
C LYS A 78 -24.60 -7.70 -3.95
N VAL A 79 -23.86 -8.75 -4.30
CA VAL A 79 -24.45 -10.06 -4.64
C VAL A 79 -25.14 -10.67 -3.42
N LEU A 80 -24.52 -10.60 -2.24
CA LEU A 80 -25.11 -11.11 -1.01
C LEU A 80 -26.39 -10.36 -0.62
N MET A 81 -26.39 -9.03 -0.68
CA MET A 81 -27.58 -8.19 -0.45
C MET A 81 -28.71 -8.54 -1.41
N PHE A 82 -28.39 -8.74 -2.69
CA PHE A 82 -29.37 -9.16 -3.67
C PHE A 82 -29.96 -10.54 -3.35
N GLY A 83 -29.11 -11.52 -3.02
CA GLY A 83 -29.56 -12.86 -2.61
C GLY A 83 -30.47 -12.83 -1.38
N ALA A 84 -30.05 -12.13 -0.32
CA ALA A 84 -30.84 -11.96 0.90
C ALA A 84 -32.19 -11.27 0.62
N THR A 85 -32.21 -10.26 -0.26
CA THR A 85 -33.46 -9.58 -0.65
C THR A 85 -34.43 -10.52 -1.35
N LEU A 86 -33.92 -11.37 -2.25
CA LEU A 86 -34.76 -12.38 -2.92
C LEU A 86 -35.31 -13.41 -1.94
N GLU A 87 -34.51 -13.83 -0.95
CA GLU A 87 -34.95 -14.75 0.09
C GLU A 87 -36.02 -14.13 1.00
N LEU A 88 -35.85 -12.89 1.43
CA LEU A 88 -36.87 -12.19 2.21
C LEU A 88 -38.15 -11.97 1.41
N ALA A 89 -38.06 -11.66 0.11
CA ALA A 89 -39.22 -11.60 -0.77
C ALA A 89 -39.94 -12.95 -0.87
N TYR A 90 -39.18 -14.05 -0.94
CA TYR A 90 -39.74 -15.40 -0.92
C TYR A 90 -40.52 -15.68 0.37
N TYR A 91 -39.94 -15.44 1.54
CA TYR A 91 -40.63 -15.64 2.81
C TYR A 91 -41.84 -14.70 2.95
N HIS A 92 -41.71 -13.44 2.56
CA HIS A 92 -42.81 -12.49 2.56
C HIS A 92 -44.00 -12.96 1.71
N LEU A 93 -43.75 -13.62 0.58
CA LEU A 93 -44.79 -14.05 -0.35
C LEU A 93 -45.36 -15.44 -0.02
N LYS A 94 -44.51 -16.40 0.36
CA LYS A 94 -44.92 -17.80 0.58
C LYS A 94 -45.23 -18.12 2.03
N TYR A 95 -44.44 -17.58 2.98
CA TYR A 95 -44.56 -17.85 4.42
C TYR A 95 -44.49 -16.57 5.25
N PRO A 96 -45.48 -15.65 5.15
CA PRO A 96 -45.38 -14.32 5.75
C PRO A 96 -45.11 -14.33 7.26
N SER A 97 -45.58 -15.35 7.98
CA SER A 97 -45.35 -15.52 9.42
C SER A 97 -43.90 -15.81 9.79
N GLN A 98 -43.07 -16.30 8.85
CA GLN A 98 -41.65 -16.61 9.07
C GLN A 98 -40.73 -15.47 8.62
N GLU A 99 -41.25 -14.49 7.87
CA GLU A 99 -40.46 -13.42 7.27
C GLU A 99 -39.63 -12.64 8.29
N SER A 100 -40.22 -12.30 9.44
CA SER A 100 -39.54 -11.57 10.51
C SER A 100 -38.35 -12.33 11.10
N TYR A 101 -38.47 -13.66 11.22
CA TYR A 101 -37.39 -14.53 11.68
C TYR A 101 -36.22 -14.51 10.69
N TYR A 102 -36.47 -14.73 9.39
CA TYR A 102 -35.43 -14.73 8.37
C TYR A 102 -34.80 -13.34 8.17
N ARG A 103 -35.58 -12.27 8.32
CA ARG A 103 -35.07 -10.90 8.34
C ARG A 103 -34.05 -10.70 9.45
N HIS A 104 -34.37 -11.16 10.66
CA HIS A 104 -33.45 -11.09 11.78
C HIS A 104 -32.17 -11.92 11.55
N GLN A 105 -32.30 -13.14 11.01
CA GLN A 105 -31.14 -13.98 10.65
C GLN A 105 -30.21 -13.26 9.66
N TRP A 106 -30.76 -12.63 8.64
CA TRP A 106 -29.99 -11.86 7.67
C TRP A 106 -29.30 -10.64 8.30
N GLN A 107 -29.97 -9.93 9.22
CA GLN A 107 -29.35 -8.83 9.97
C GLN A 107 -28.10 -9.30 10.73
N VAL A 108 -28.18 -10.43 11.44
CA VAL A 108 -27.04 -11.01 12.17
C VAL A 108 -25.92 -11.43 11.21
N LYS A 109 -26.26 -12.06 10.08
CA LYS A 109 -25.29 -12.45 9.05
C LYS A 109 -24.57 -11.23 8.46
N PHE A 110 -25.29 -10.14 8.17
CA PHE A 110 -24.66 -8.91 7.65
C PHE A 110 -23.71 -8.26 8.66
N GLU A 111 -23.97 -8.33 9.95
CA GLU A 111 -23.03 -7.83 10.97
C GLU A 111 -21.74 -8.64 10.99
N LYS A 112 -21.83 -9.97 10.99
CA LYS A 112 -20.64 -10.84 10.89
C LYS A 112 -19.87 -10.63 9.59
N PHE A 113 -20.58 -10.51 8.46
CA PHE A 113 -19.98 -10.23 7.16
C PHE A 113 -19.22 -8.89 7.17
N ARG A 114 -19.83 -7.85 7.75
CA ARG A 114 -19.19 -6.54 7.93
C ARG A 114 -17.92 -6.64 8.77
N GLN A 115 -17.95 -7.37 9.89
CA GLN A 115 -16.77 -7.58 10.73
C GLN A 115 -15.65 -8.29 9.96
N LYS A 116 -15.97 -9.29 9.14
CA LYS A 116 -14.99 -9.96 8.26
C LYS A 116 -14.41 -9.00 7.21
N MET A 117 -15.20 -8.11 6.61
CA MET A 117 -14.69 -7.07 5.71
C MET A 117 -13.70 -6.14 6.42
N ILE A 118 -14.05 -5.64 7.61
CA ILE A 118 -13.19 -4.74 8.40
C ILE A 118 -11.88 -5.43 8.78
N ALA A 119 -11.95 -6.68 9.25
CA ALA A 119 -10.76 -7.45 9.60
C ALA A 119 -9.86 -7.71 8.39
N THR A 120 -10.45 -7.98 7.22
CA THR A 120 -9.73 -8.19 5.95
C THR A 120 -9.02 -6.90 5.52
N ASP A 121 -9.71 -5.76 5.55
CA ASP A 121 -9.13 -4.46 5.21
C ASP A 121 -8.01 -4.06 6.16
N HIS A 122 -8.21 -4.26 7.47
CA HIS A 122 -7.20 -3.99 8.48
C HIS A 122 -5.95 -4.86 8.29
N LYS A 123 -6.12 -6.14 7.93
CA LYS A 123 -5.00 -7.03 7.59
C LYS A 123 -4.17 -6.49 6.42
N LEU A 124 -4.82 -6.03 5.35
CA LEU A 124 -4.15 -5.41 4.20
C LEU A 124 -3.40 -4.13 4.59
N GLU A 125 -4.02 -3.29 5.41
CA GLU A 125 -3.45 -2.03 5.87
C GLU A 125 -2.22 -2.23 6.77
N THR A 126 -2.20 -3.26 7.61
CA THR A 126 -1.14 -3.51 8.60
C THR A 126 -0.02 -4.39 8.09
N GLN A 127 -0.30 -5.33 7.18
CA GLN A 127 0.70 -6.26 6.65
C GLN A 127 1.45 -5.74 5.41
N TYR A 128 1.17 -4.49 4.99
CA TYR A 128 1.78 -3.89 3.80
C TYR A 128 3.31 -3.97 3.78
N GLY A 129 3.98 -3.84 4.93
CA GLY A 129 5.45 -3.85 5.00
C GLY A 129 6.08 -5.17 4.57
N HIS A 130 5.44 -6.30 4.85
CA HIS A 130 5.90 -7.61 4.38
C HIS A 130 5.77 -7.72 2.86
N GLN A 131 4.60 -7.36 2.32
CA GLN A 131 4.38 -7.39 0.87
C GLN A 131 5.28 -6.40 0.14
N LEU A 132 5.53 -5.22 0.71
CA LEU A 132 6.35 -4.17 0.11
C LEU A 132 7.74 -4.69 -0.27
N SER A 133 8.37 -5.49 0.60
CA SER A 133 9.68 -6.06 0.30
C SER A 133 9.65 -6.97 -0.93
N ILE A 134 8.59 -7.76 -1.08
CA ILE A 134 8.40 -8.66 -2.23
C ILE A 134 8.13 -7.85 -3.50
N ASP A 135 7.28 -6.83 -3.41
CA ASP A 135 6.95 -5.97 -4.53
C ASP A 135 8.17 -5.20 -5.05
N VAL A 136 8.97 -4.64 -4.14
CA VAL A 136 10.21 -3.93 -4.49
C VAL A 136 11.21 -4.88 -5.12
N ASP A 137 11.46 -6.04 -4.51
CA ASP A 137 12.42 -7.01 -5.06
C ASP A 137 12.01 -7.48 -6.47
N ARG A 138 10.74 -7.87 -6.63
CA ARG A 138 10.18 -8.29 -7.92
C ARG A 138 10.22 -7.16 -8.96
N TYR A 139 10.01 -5.92 -8.56
CA TYR A 139 10.11 -4.81 -9.48
C TYR A 139 11.55 -4.60 -9.94
N VAL A 140 12.50 -4.57 -9.01
CA VAL A 140 13.92 -4.30 -9.29
C VAL A 140 14.53 -5.41 -10.14
N ILE A 141 14.26 -6.69 -9.86
CA ILE A 141 14.79 -7.81 -10.66
C ILE A 141 14.34 -7.74 -12.13
N ASN A 142 13.08 -7.35 -12.38
CA ASN A 142 12.53 -7.23 -13.73
C ASN A 142 13.00 -5.98 -14.48
N HIS A 143 13.63 -5.03 -13.79
CA HIS A 143 14.09 -3.76 -14.35
C HIS A 143 15.57 -3.49 -14.05
N ALA A 144 16.37 -4.53 -13.79
CA ALA A 144 17.78 -4.39 -13.38
C ALA A 144 18.64 -3.62 -14.40
N HIS A 145 18.26 -3.67 -15.68
CA HIS A 145 18.94 -2.96 -16.78
C HIS A 145 18.44 -1.53 -17.01
N SER A 146 17.36 -1.13 -16.35
CA SER A 146 16.80 0.22 -16.47
C SER A 146 17.70 1.24 -15.75
N SER A 147 17.58 2.51 -16.15
CA SER A 147 18.28 3.60 -15.48
C SER A 147 17.74 3.79 -14.05
N ASN A 148 18.54 4.39 -13.16
CA ASN A 148 18.10 4.68 -11.79
C ASN A 148 16.87 5.60 -11.80
N SER A 149 16.79 6.54 -12.74
CA SER A 149 15.64 7.44 -12.88
C SER A 149 14.36 6.71 -13.27
N ASP A 150 14.44 5.80 -14.25
CA ASP A 150 13.27 5.03 -14.72
C ASP A 150 12.74 4.13 -13.61
N ILE A 151 13.63 3.40 -12.92
CA ILE A 151 13.25 2.55 -11.79
C ILE A 151 12.61 3.42 -10.70
N THR A 152 13.24 4.53 -10.30
CA THR A 152 12.71 5.42 -9.28
C THR A 152 11.30 5.92 -9.61
N ASN A 153 11.10 6.41 -10.83
CA ASN A 153 9.82 7.00 -11.23
C ASN A 153 8.71 5.97 -11.27
N HIS A 154 8.94 4.84 -11.96
CA HIS A 154 7.91 3.84 -12.14
C HIS A 154 7.65 3.01 -10.88
N LEU A 155 8.68 2.69 -10.10
CA LEU A 155 8.50 2.04 -8.80
C LEU A 155 7.69 2.92 -7.84
N PHE A 156 7.95 4.23 -7.83
CA PHE A 156 7.15 5.17 -7.06
C PHE A 156 5.67 5.13 -7.47
N ASP A 157 5.36 5.14 -8.76
CA ASP A 157 3.96 5.09 -9.23
C ASP A 157 3.26 3.79 -8.81
N VAL A 158 3.93 2.64 -8.97
CA VAL A 158 3.41 1.33 -8.56
C VAL A 158 3.09 1.30 -7.06
N ILE A 159 4.03 1.75 -6.24
CA ILE A 159 3.88 1.74 -4.77
C ILE A 159 2.82 2.74 -4.34
N ASN A 160 2.81 3.94 -4.93
CA ASN A 160 1.87 4.98 -4.56
C ASN A 160 0.42 4.64 -4.95
N ASP A 161 0.19 3.94 -6.07
CA ASP A 161 -1.15 3.46 -6.42
C ASP A 161 -1.60 2.30 -5.52
N LYS A 162 -0.72 1.29 -5.32
CA LYS A 162 -1.05 0.10 -4.51
C LYS A 162 -1.24 0.42 -3.04
N TYR A 163 -0.45 1.35 -2.50
CA TYR A 163 -0.44 1.74 -1.09
C TYR A 163 -0.81 3.21 -0.88
N TYR A 164 -1.90 3.63 -1.53
CA TYR A 164 -2.37 5.02 -1.60
C TYR A 164 -2.63 5.71 -0.24
N TRP A 165 -2.79 4.95 0.85
CA TRP A 165 -3.04 5.46 2.21
C TRP A 165 -1.75 5.87 2.95
N ARG A 166 -0.62 5.90 2.25
CA ARG A 166 0.68 6.34 2.79
C ARG A 166 1.33 7.36 1.86
N ASN A 167 2.30 8.09 2.40
CA ASN A 167 3.25 8.86 1.60
C ASN A 167 4.52 8.04 1.43
N TRP A 168 5.13 8.17 0.26
CA TRP A 168 6.25 7.34 -0.16
C TRP A 168 7.43 8.19 -0.61
N MET A 169 8.63 7.64 -0.43
CA MET A 169 9.83 8.07 -1.10
C MET A 169 10.50 6.85 -1.70
N VAL A 170 10.90 6.94 -2.96
CA VAL A 170 11.76 5.97 -3.63
C VAL A 170 13.07 6.66 -3.97
N MET A 171 14.19 6.02 -3.62
CA MET A 171 15.52 6.42 -4.05
C MET A 171 16.23 5.20 -4.63
N VAL A 172 16.81 5.33 -5.81
CA VAL A 172 17.57 4.30 -6.50
C VAL A 172 18.94 4.86 -6.85
N ALA A 173 19.99 4.10 -6.60
CA ALA A 173 21.36 4.42 -6.94
C ALA A 173 22.07 3.18 -7.49
N ASP A 174 23.20 3.41 -8.14
CA ASP A 174 24.10 2.35 -8.55
C ASP A 174 24.62 1.60 -7.33
N HIS A 175 24.84 0.30 -7.52
CA HIS A 175 25.22 -0.57 -6.42
C HIS A 175 26.57 -0.21 -5.80
N SER A 176 26.57 -0.07 -4.48
CA SER A 176 27.72 0.08 -3.62
C SER A 176 27.43 -0.51 -2.24
N THR A 177 28.35 -1.33 -1.76
CA THR A 177 28.41 -1.80 -0.37
C THR A 177 29.42 -1.01 0.46
N ASP A 178 30.12 -0.06 -0.16
CA ASP A 178 31.11 0.79 0.51
C ASP A 178 30.41 1.79 1.46
N PRO A 179 30.59 1.67 2.78
CA PRO A 179 29.98 2.59 3.75
C PRO A 179 30.50 4.02 3.62
N ALA A 180 31.64 4.23 2.95
CA ALA A 180 32.10 5.57 2.62
C ALA A 180 31.25 6.24 1.54
N LYS A 181 30.56 5.48 0.69
CA LYS A 181 29.77 6.01 -0.44
C LYS A 181 28.27 6.00 -0.21
N TYR A 182 27.78 5.06 0.58
CA TYR A 182 26.35 4.83 0.73
C TYR A 182 25.99 4.48 2.17
N ALA A 183 25.16 5.30 2.79
CA ALA A 183 24.60 5.02 4.10
C ALA A 183 23.19 5.58 4.19
N VAL A 184 22.23 4.74 4.54
CA VAL A 184 20.82 5.10 4.66
C VAL A 184 20.19 4.50 5.91
N HIS A 185 19.18 5.17 6.43
CA HIS A 185 18.30 4.67 7.46
C HIS A 185 16.85 4.84 6.99
N THR A 186 16.03 3.82 7.21
CA THR A 186 14.67 3.74 6.67
C THR A 186 13.73 3.19 7.72
N CYS A 187 12.57 3.84 7.87
CA CYS A 187 11.49 3.47 8.76
C CYS A 187 10.22 3.18 7.94
N GLY A 188 9.45 2.18 8.37
CA GLY A 188 8.18 1.83 7.72
C GLY A 188 8.31 1.46 6.24
N GLY A 189 9.49 1.03 5.80
CA GLY A 189 9.84 0.81 4.40
C GLY A 189 10.85 -0.32 4.25
N VAL A 190 11.50 -0.38 3.09
CA VAL A 190 12.47 -1.44 2.76
C VAL A 190 13.71 -0.85 2.10
N THR A 191 14.86 -1.49 2.36
CA THR A 191 16.08 -1.32 1.58
C THR A 191 16.35 -2.59 0.79
N ASN A 192 16.66 -2.45 -0.49
CA ASN A 192 17.03 -3.57 -1.36
C ASN A 192 18.36 -3.21 -2.03
N ASN A 193 19.40 -3.98 -1.73
CA ASN A 193 20.74 -3.79 -2.30
C ASN A 193 21.10 -4.90 -3.31
N ALA A 194 20.10 -5.62 -3.82
CA ALA A 194 20.28 -6.70 -4.77
C ALA A 194 20.26 -6.19 -6.22
N HIS A 195 20.44 -7.12 -7.17
CA HIS A 195 20.22 -6.89 -8.60
C HIS A 195 21.00 -5.71 -9.20
N GLY A 196 22.18 -5.40 -8.65
CA GLY A 196 23.04 -4.34 -9.16
C GLY A 196 22.55 -2.92 -8.87
N LYS A 197 21.63 -2.74 -7.90
CA LYS A 197 21.14 -1.43 -7.46
C LYS A 197 21.16 -1.31 -5.93
N ASN A 198 21.22 -0.09 -5.41
CA ASN A 198 20.77 0.24 -4.06
C ASN A 198 19.42 0.94 -4.17
N VAL A 199 18.41 0.39 -3.52
CA VAL A 199 17.04 0.91 -3.54
C VAL A 199 16.59 1.16 -2.11
N VAL A 200 16.02 2.33 -1.88
CA VAL A 200 15.34 2.69 -0.65
C VAL A 200 13.91 3.04 -0.98
N VAL A 201 12.99 2.36 -0.33
CA VAL A 201 11.59 2.76 -0.29
C VAL A 201 11.24 3.07 1.15
N ALA A 202 10.87 4.31 1.43
CA ALA A 202 10.47 4.75 2.76
C ALA A 202 8.99 5.11 2.77
N SER A 203 8.34 4.97 3.93
CA SER A 203 6.93 5.33 4.07
C SER A 203 6.64 6.10 5.35
N VAL A 204 5.68 7.01 5.26
CA VAL A 204 5.07 7.67 6.41
C VAL A 204 3.54 7.65 6.28
N PRO A 205 2.80 7.75 7.40
CA PRO A 205 1.34 7.92 7.35
C PRO A 205 0.94 9.09 6.44
N LYS A 206 -0.17 8.96 5.71
CA LYS A 206 -0.65 10.01 4.78
C LYS A 206 -0.87 11.36 5.46
N ASN A 207 -1.25 11.34 6.73
CA ASN A 207 -1.53 12.51 7.56
C ASN A 207 -0.32 12.99 8.37
N LYS A 208 0.88 12.42 8.16
CA LYS A 208 2.08 12.93 8.82
C LYS A 208 2.33 14.37 8.36
N ALA A 209 2.73 15.23 9.29
CA ALA A 209 3.05 16.62 8.97
C ALA A 209 4.31 16.69 8.09
N HIS A 210 4.38 17.71 7.24
CA HIS A 210 5.55 18.02 6.44
C HIS A 210 6.79 18.28 7.30
N LEU A 211 7.96 18.16 6.67
CA LEU A 211 9.22 18.52 7.32
C LEU A 211 9.25 19.99 7.71
N THR A 212 9.41 20.26 9.00
CA THR A 212 9.58 21.60 9.55
C THR A 212 10.92 22.22 9.12
N SER A 213 11.01 23.55 9.16
CA SER A 213 12.27 24.27 8.89
C SER A 213 13.42 23.81 9.81
N ILE A 214 13.13 23.46 11.06
CA ILE A 214 14.10 22.91 12.01
C ILE A 214 14.65 21.57 11.48
N GLN A 215 13.76 20.63 11.14
CA GLN A 215 14.16 19.33 10.58
C GLN A 215 14.99 19.50 9.29
N GLN A 216 14.54 20.35 8.36
CA GLN A 216 15.29 20.65 7.14
C GLN A 216 16.68 21.25 7.46
N SER A 217 16.75 22.15 8.44
CA SER A 217 18.00 22.78 8.87
C SER A 217 19.02 21.79 9.42
N HIS A 218 18.58 20.70 10.06
CA HIS A 218 19.50 19.65 10.52
C HIS A 218 20.25 19.01 9.34
N ILE A 219 19.54 18.76 8.24
CA ILE A 219 20.14 18.22 7.02
C ILE A 219 21.04 19.26 6.35
N LEU A 220 20.58 20.51 6.29
CA LEU A 220 21.32 21.63 5.72
C LEU A 220 22.64 21.93 6.45
N HIS A 221 22.76 21.64 7.74
CA HIS A 221 23.99 21.92 8.50
C HIS A 221 24.82 20.67 8.80
N THR A 222 24.39 19.49 8.35
CA THR A 222 25.15 18.24 8.50
C THR A 222 26.45 18.31 7.68
N LYS A 223 27.60 18.28 8.35
CA LYS A 223 28.91 18.30 7.68
C LYS A 223 29.21 16.96 7.02
N SER A 224 29.55 16.98 5.73
CA SER A 224 29.90 15.79 4.93
C SER A 224 31.34 15.80 4.40
N TYR A 225 32.09 16.86 4.68
CA TYR A 225 33.46 17.02 4.24
C TYR A 225 34.26 17.93 5.18
N GLU A 226 35.58 17.87 5.08
CA GLU A 226 36.51 18.76 5.77
C GLU A 226 37.44 19.46 4.79
N THR A 227 37.69 20.75 5.00
CA THR A 227 38.70 21.49 4.25
C THR A 227 40.02 21.44 5.01
N ARG A 228 41.07 20.95 4.35
CA ARG A 228 42.42 20.84 4.91
C ARG A 228 43.38 21.77 4.20
N HIS A 229 44.43 22.14 4.94
CA HIS A 229 45.53 22.97 4.43
C HIS A 229 46.73 22.08 4.12
N ARG A 230 47.35 22.28 2.96
CA ARG A 230 48.67 21.73 2.68
C ARG A 230 49.72 22.82 2.83
N HIS A 231 50.61 22.67 3.80
CA HIS A 231 51.82 23.49 3.87
C HIS A 231 52.83 22.97 2.84
N GLY A 232 53.11 23.76 1.80
CA GLY A 232 54.22 23.52 0.89
C GLY A 232 55.55 23.75 1.61
N GLY A 233 56.46 22.79 1.50
CA GLY A 233 57.81 22.87 2.06
C GLY A 233 58.61 24.08 1.54
N LYS A 234 59.59 24.47 2.36
CA LYS A 234 60.36 25.72 2.35
C LYS A 234 60.66 26.35 0.97
N ARG A 235 60.42 27.67 0.96
CA ARG A 235 60.99 28.74 0.11
C ARG A 235 60.31 28.97 -1.26
N ARG A 236 59.58 30.10 -1.26
CA ARG A 236 59.10 30.93 -2.38
C ARG A 236 57.71 30.55 -2.89
N GLU A 237 56.79 31.50 -2.66
CA GLU A 237 55.33 31.49 -2.90
C GLU A 237 54.48 30.53 -2.05
N ILE A 238 54.05 31.03 -0.89
CA ILE A 238 53.01 30.43 -0.06
C ILE A 238 51.66 30.63 -0.76
N GLN A 239 51.39 29.88 -1.84
CA GLN A 239 50.00 29.67 -2.25
C GLN A 239 49.39 28.70 -1.25
N LYS A 240 48.55 29.20 -0.33
CA LYS A 240 47.72 28.34 0.54
C LYS A 240 46.83 27.50 -0.37
N ARG A 241 47.19 26.25 -0.60
CA ARG A 241 46.35 25.30 -1.33
C ARG A 241 45.43 24.61 -0.33
N TYR A 242 44.15 24.92 -0.45
CA TYR A 242 43.07 24.27 0.26
C TYR A 242 42.64 23.05 -0.55
N TYR A 243 42.36 21.94 0.12
CA TYR A 243 41.72 20.79 -0.51
C TYR A 243 40.63 20.26 0.41
N THR A 244 39.57 19.75 -0.20
CA THR A 244 38.45 19.15 0.51
C THR A 244 38.64 17.63 0.55
N ILE A 245 38.27 17.00 1.66
CA ILE A 245 38.17 15.55 1.79
C ILE A 245 36.77 15.15 2.22
N SER A 246 36.27 14.02 1.73
CA SER A 246 35.00 13.47 2.18
C SER A 246 35.10 12.92 3.60
N ILE A 247 34.04 13.11 4.38
CA ILE A 247 33.74 12.30 5.56
C ILE A 247 32.92 11.12 5.06
N HIS A 248 33.23 9.89 5.48
CA HIS A 248 32.52 8.69 5.04
C HIS A 248 31.01 8.79 5.28
N ALA A 249 30.20 8.30 4.33
CA ALA A 249 28.75 8.46 4.36
C ALA A 249 28.10 7.92 5.65
N ASP A 250 28.57 6.79 6.17
CA ASP A 250 28.11 6.21 7.44
C ASP A 250 28.39 7.09 8.67
N VAL A 251 29.57 7.72 8.69
CA VAL A 251 29.94 8.70 9.73
C VAL A 251 29.08 9.95 9.61
N VAL A 252 28.85 10.47 8.40
CA VAL A 252 27.93 11.60 8.17
C VAL A 252 26.52 11.25 8.66
N LEU A 253 26.01 10.07 8.28
CA LEU A 253 24.70 9.58 8.70
C LEU A 253 24.60 9.44 10.23
N SER A 254 25.69 9.11 10.92
CA SER A 254 25.72 9.01 12.39
C SER A 254 25.42 10.33 13.09
N HIS A 255 25.67 11.46 12.44
CA HIS A 255 25.35 12.80 12.93
C HIS A 255 23.92 13.25 12.61
N MET A 256 23.18 12.49 11.80
CA MET A 256 21.79 12.79 11.46
C MET A 256 20.85 12.12 12.47
N THR A 257 19.73 12.77 12.79
CA THR A 257 18.67 12.14 13.60
C THR A 257 18.06 10.98 12.83
N LYS A 258 17.97 9.81 13.48
CA LYS A 258 17.42 8.56 12.88
C LYS A 258 16.10 8.12 13.53
N SER A 259 15.43 9.01 14.25
CA SER A 259 14.15 8.68 14.89
C SER A 259 13.06 8.50 13.84
N CYS A 260 12.37 7.36 13.86
CA CYS A 260 11.22 7.08 12.99
C CYS A 260 10.03 8.04 13.24
N ASP A 261 9.98 8.67 14.41
CA ASP A 261 9.00 9.72 14.70
C ASP A 261 9.32 10.99 13.93
N THR A 262 10.60 11.28 13.72
CA THR A 262 11.07 12.47 12.99
C THR A 262 11.07 12.24 11.48
N TYR A 263 11.73 11.18 11.02
CA TYR A 263 11.93 10.91 9.61
C TYR A 263 11.46 9.50 9.23
N GLY A 264 10.81 9.36 8.09
CA GLY A 264 10.60 8.09 7.42
C GLY A 264 11.88 7.54 6.80
N SER A 265 12.81 8.40 6.38
CA SER A 265 14.16 7.98 5.98
C SER A 265 15.14 9.16 6.01
N VAL A 266 16.41 8.85 6.25
CA VAL A 266 17.53 9.77 6.06
C VAL A 266 18.66 9.03 5.35
N GLY A 267 19.42 9.73 4.51
CA GLY A 267 20.50 9.08 3.79
C GLY A 267 21.56 10.03 3.26
N VAL A 268 22.73 9.44 3.03
CA VAL A 268 23.92 10.07 2.49
C VAL A 268 24.41 9.19 1.34
N VAL A 269 24.35 9.70 0.12
CA VAL A 269 24.62 8.95 -1.10
C VAL A 269 25.63 9.71 -1.96
N HIS A 270 26.74 9.07 -2.27
CA HIS A 270 27.78 9.66 -3.11
C HIS A 270 27.24 9.97 -4.51
N LYS A 271 27.60 11.13 -5.07
CA LYS A 271 27.10 11.62 -6.37
C LYS A 271 27.39 10.66 -7.53
N ASP A 272 28.53 9.97 -7.46
CA ASP A 272 28.96 9.02 -8.49
C ASP A 272 28.17 7.70 -8.46
N LEU A 273 27.26 7.50 -7.49
CA LEU A 273 26.28 6.42 -7.53
C LEU A 273 25.02 6.81 -8.33
N HIS A 274 25.03 7.99 -8.96
CA HIS A 274 23.95 8.49 -9.83
C HIS A 274 22.54 8.32 -9.20
N PRO A 275 22.32 8.84 -7.98
CA PRO A 275 21.07 8.63 -7.29
C PRO A 275 19.91 9.36 -7.99
N GLY A 276 18.77 8.69 -8.09
CA GLY A 276 17.49 9.28 -8.48
C GLY A 276 16.48 9.11 -7.36
N TRP A 277 15.71 10.15 -7.04
CA TRP A 277 14.68 10.11 -6.00
C TRP A 277 13.35 10.68 -6.48
N ARG A 278 12.26 10.13 -5.92
CA ARG A 278 10.90 10.63 -6.12
C ARG A 278 10.10 10.49 -4.83
N SER A 279 9.39 11.58 -4.50
CA SER A 279 8.50 11.70 -3.35
C SER A 279 7.58 12.90 -3.55
N PRO A 280 6.52 13.05 -2.75
CA PRO A 280 5.88 14.36 -2.57
C PRO A 280 6.91 15.41 -2.14
N SER A 281 6.87 16.60 -2.73
CA SER A 281 7.88 17.66 -2.55
C SER A 281 7.89 18.26 -1.15
N ASP A 282 6.75 18.21 -0.48
CA ASP A 282 6.49 18.68 0.88
C ASP A 282 6.96 17.69 1.96
N HIS A 283 7.31 16.46 1.58
CA HIS A 283 7.76 15.41 2.49
C HIS A 283 9.25 15.08 2.38
N THR A 284 9.98 15.69 1.43
CA THR A 284 11.41 15.41 1.24
C THR A 284 12.21 16.68 1.16
N PHE A 285 13.30 16.69 1.90
CA PHE A 285 14.36 17.68 1.78
C PHE A 285 15.63 16.96 1.32
N HIS A 286 16.27 17.48 0.27
CA HIS A 286 17.56 16.98 -0.18
C HIS A 286 18.49 18.14 -0.51
N ARG A 287 19.79 17.90 -0.39
CA ARG A 287 20.83 18.84 -0.83
C ARG A 287 22.04 18.10 -1.37
N TYR A 288 22.70 18.72 -2.33
CA TYR A 288 24.06 18.37 -2.70
C TYR A 288 25.04 19.20 -1.85
N ASP A 289 26.09 18.57 -1.33
CA ASP A 289 27.09 19.25 -0.49
C ASP A 289 28.11 20.10 -1.28
N GLY A 290 28.06 20.05 -2.60
CA GLY A 290 28.98 20.76 -3.50
C GLY A 290 30.18 19.94 -3.95
N HIS A 291 30.44 18.78 -3.35
CA HIS A 291 31.67 18.01 -3.56
C HIS A 291 31.47 16.52 -3.82
N TYR A 292 30.78 15.81 -2.92
CA TYR A 292 30.80 14.34 -2.86
C TYR A 292 29.42 13.74 -2.68
N TYR A 293 28.59 14.30 -1.81
CA TYR A 293 27.38 13.63 -1.34
C TYR A 293 26.11 14.40 -1.62
N ASN A 294 25.06 13.63 -1.90
CA ASN A 294 23.69 14.05 -1.76
C ASN A 294 23.17 13.56 -0.41
N LEU A 295 22.67 14.48 0.39
CA LEU A 295 22.05 14.20 1.69
C LEU A 295 20.55 14.40 1.53
N TYR A 296 19.75 13.53 2.13
CA TYR A 296 18.30 13.68 2.13
C TYR A 296 17.66 13.31 3.47
N ALA A 297 16.48 13.85 3.69
CA ALA A 297 15.53 13.39 4.68
C ALA A 297 14.12 13.34 4.07
N PHE A 298 13.38 12.31 4.43
CA PHE A 298 11.97 12.12 4.12
C PHE A 298 11.20 11.98 5.42
N GLY A 299 10.08 12.67 5.57
CA GLY A 299 9.30 12.68 6.81
C GLY A 299 7.92 13.31 6.66
#